data_AF-A0A7Y5JIH1-F1
#
_entry.id   AF-A0A7Y5JIH1-F1
#
_cell.length_a   1.000
_cell.length_b   1.000
_cell.length_c   1.000
_cell.angle_alpha   90.00
_cell.angle_beta   90.00
_cell.angle_gamma   90.00
#
_symmetry.space_group_name_H-M   'P 1'
#
loop_
_entity.id
_entity.type
_entity.pdbx_description
1 polymer ?
#
loop_
_entity_poly.entity_id
_entity_poly.type
_entity_poly.pdbx_seq_one_letter_code
_entity_poly.pdbx_strand_id
1 'polypeptide(L)'
;MDTLASITFPIVDFVTRRQICFTDLDRYHIPNNPDEDEYLIAIAEVIYGYFAWLDGAPGTGGLRDYIAATRIVDLGGGALTFPCLNLAYNQVVSNNGRPTVIMSSSRELRTYEQLCRDNGFAPPSVTGRPWPSPARL
;
A
#
# COMPACT_ATOMS: atom_id res chain seq x y z
N MET A 1 -10.17 -21.63 -30.97
CA MET A 1 -10.79 -20.30 -30.88
C MET A 1 -10.67 -19.88 -29.42
N ASP A 2 -9.64 -19.10 -29.13
CA ASP A 2 -9.34 -18.65 -27.78
C ASP A 2 -10.37 -17.60 -27.37
N THR A 3 -11.15 -17.91 -26.35
CA THR A 3 -11.88 -16.90 -25.60
C THR A 3 -10.85 -15.97 -24.99
N LEU A 4 -10.68 -14.77 -25.56
CA LEU A 4 -10.07 -13.64 -24.87
C LEU A 4 -10.86 -13.47 -23.58
N ALA A 5 -10.34 -14.02 -22.48
CA ALA A 5 -10.92 -13.85 -21.17
C ALA A 5 -10.98 -12.34 -20.90
N SER A 6 -12.20 -11.79 -20.88
CA SER A 6 -12.39 -10.37 -20.60
C SER A 6 -11.95 -10.13 -19.17
N ILE A 7 -10.83 -9.43 -18.99
CA ILE A 7 -10.42 -8.97 -17.66
C ILE A 7 -11.45 -7.94 -17.22
N THR A 8 -12.17 -8.26 -16.14
CA THR A 8 -13.17 -7.38 -15.54
C THR A 8 -12.52 -6.67 -14.37
N PHE A 9 -12.53 -5.34 -14.38
CA PHE A 9 -12.08 -4.52 -13.25
C PHE A 9 -13.31 -4.08 -12.46
N PRO A 10 -13.63 -4.71 -11.32
CA PRO A 10 -14.76 -4.32 -10.52
C PRO A 10 -14.54 -2.94 -9.92
N ILE A 11 -15.56 -2.08 -9.98
CA ILE A 11 -15.62 -0.88 -9.15
C ILE A 11 -15.99 -1.36 -7.74
N VAL A 12 -15.15 -1.04 -6.76
CA VAL A 12 -15.35 -1.42 -5.35
C VAL A 12 -15.62 -0.14 -4.55
N ASP A 13 -16.75 -0.13 -3.85
CA ASP A 13 -17.14 0.99 -2.99
C ASP A 13 -16.60 0.78 -1.57
N PHE A 14 -15.84 1.77 -1.09
CA PHE A 14 -15.35 1.83 0.29
C PHE A 14 -16.13 2.90 1.03
N VAL A 15 -16.87 2.50 2.06
CA VAL A 15 -17.73 3.38 2.86
C VAL A 15 -17.38 3.19 4.33
N THR A 16 -17.21 4.30 5.04
CA THR A 16 -17.16 4.32 6.51
C THR A 16 -18.30 5.18 7.08
N ARG A 17 -18.58 5.01 8.37
CA ARG A 17 -19.61 5.76 9.10
C ARG A 17 -18.93 6.63 10.16
N ARG A 18 -19.31 7.90 10.19
CA ARG A 18 -18.91 8.85 11.23
C ARG A 18 -19.98 8.89 12.32
N GLN A 19 -19.55 8.95 13.58
CA GLN A 19 -20.44 9.14 14.72
C GLN A 19 -19.89 10.26 15.59
N ILE A 20 -20.69 11.29 15.83
CA ILE A 20 -20.29 12.45 16.62
C ILE A 20 -21.30 12.63 17.76
N CYS A 21 -20.79 12.76 18.97
CA CYS A 21 -21.59 13.13 20.13
C CYS A 21 -21.86 14.64 20.12
N PHE A 22 -23.13 15.05 20.07
CA PHE A 22 -23.49 16.48 20.06
C PHE A 22 -22.98 17.23 21.29
N THR A 23 -22.94 16.58 22.46
CA THR A 23 -22.44 17.19 23.69
C THR A 23 -20.94 17.48 23.61
N ASP A 24 -20.15 16.63 22.96
CA ASP A 24 -18.71 16.82 22.80
C ASP A 24 -18.41 17.88 21.75
N LEU A 25 -19.21 17.93 20.68
CA LEU A 25 -19.15 18.99 19.68
C LEU A 25 -19.30 20.37 20.35
N ASP A 26 -20.36 20.58 21.12
CA ASP A 26 -20.62 21.87 21.79
C ASP A 26 -19.50 22.24 22.79
N ARG A 27 -18.98 21.24 23.51
CA ARG A 27 -18.04 21.46 24.61
C ARG A 27 -16.60 21.71 24.14
N TYR A 28 -16.19 21.08 23.04
CA TYR A 28 -14.79 21.03 22.62
C TYR A 28 -14.49 21.76 21.31
N HIS A 29 -15.49 22.31 20.59
CA HIS A 29 -15.29 22.89 19.25
C HIS A 29 -14.18 23.96 19.14
N ILE A 30 -13.75 24.57 20.26
CA ILE A 30 -12.58 25.46 20.31
C ILE A 30 -11.62 24.96 21.38
N PRO A 31 -10.33 24.72 21.06
CA PRO A 31 -9.70 24.86 19.74
C PRO A 31 -9.85 23.64 18.82
N ASN A 32 -10.37 22.51 19.31
CA ASN A 32 -10.33 21.23 18.58
C ASN A 32 -11.73 20.91 18.06
N ASN A 33 -11.98 21.07 16.76
CA ASN A 33 -13.28 20.75 16.17
C ASN A 33 -13.42 19.23 16.00
N PRO A 34 -14.24 18.54 16.83
CA PRO A 34 -14.36 17.08 16.76
C PRO A 34 -14.94 16.60 15.43
N ASP A 35 -15.75 17.41 14.73
CA ASP A 35 -16.29 17.06 13.41
C ASP A 35 -15.20 17.01 12.33
N GLU A 36 -14.25 17.94 12.39
CA GLU A 36 -13.12 17.96 11.46
C GLU A 36 -12.18 16.77 11.70
N ASP A 37 -11.88 16.47 12.96
CA ASP A 37 -11.06 15.32 13.33
C ASP A 37 -11.70 13.99 12.90
N GLU A 38 -12.98 13.78 13.21
CA GLU A 38 -13.73 12.59 12.80
C GLU A 38 -13.86 12.46 11.27
N TYR A 39 -13.96 13.59 10.56
CA TYR A 39 -13.93 13.59 9.10
C TYR A 39 -12.59 13.13 8.54
N LEU A 40 -11.48 13.62 9.09
CA LEU A 40 -10.14 13.22 8.67
C LEU A 40 -9.85 11.74 8.98
N ILE A 41 -10.31 11.25 10.14
CA ILE A 41 -10.21 9.84 10.52
C ILE A 41 -11.00 8.96 9.52
N ALA A 42 -12.24 9.33 9.21
CA ALA A 42 -13.06 8.60 8.25
C ALA A 42 -12.42 8.53 6.85
N ILE A 43 -11.82 9.62 6.37
CA ILE A 43 -11.06 9.61 5.12
C ILE A 43 -9.89 8.62 5.21
N ALA A 44 -9.14 8.66 6.31
CA ALA A 44 -8.00 7.77 6.52
C ALA A 44 -8.42 6.30 6.53
N GLU A 45 -9.54 5.96 7.18
CA GLU A 45 -10.11 4.61 7.19
C GLU A 45 -10.49 4.11 5.78
N VAL A 46 -11.16 4.94 4.98
CA VAL A 46 -11.55 4.60 3.61
C VAL A 46 -10.32 4.34 2.74
N ILE A 47 -9.32 5.23 2.82
CA ILE A 47 -8.05 5.09 2.08
C ILE A 47 -7.31 3.83 2.54
N TYR A 48 -7.25 3.57 3.85
CA TYR A 48 -6.60 2.39 4.39
C TYR A 48 -7.31 1.10 3.94
N GLY A 49 -8.65 1.08 3.98
CA GLY A 49 -9.46 -0.04 3.49
C GLY A 49 -9.20 -0.33 2.01
N TYR A 50 -9.06 0.71 1.18
CA TYR A 50 -8.71 0.57 -0.23
C TYR A 50 -7.33 -0.10 -0.42
N PHE A 51 -6.29 0.37 0.28
CA PHE A 51 -4.95 -0.24 0.15
C PHE A 51 -4.89 -1.64 0.75
N ALA A 52 -5.63 -1.92 1.83
CA ALA A 52 -5.73 -3.25 2.40
C ALA A 52 -6.43 -4.24 1.44
N TRP A 53 -7.46 -3.78 0.72
CA TRP A 53 -8.09 -4.57 -0.33
C TRP A 53 -7.17 -4.81 -1.54
N LEU A 54 -6.41 -3.79 -1.96
CA LEU A 54 -5.42 -3.94 -3.03
C LEU A 54 -4.34 -4.98 -2.70
N ASP A 55 -3.90 -5.07 -1.43
CA ASP A 55 -2.95 -6.10 -0.95
C ASP A 55 -3.64 -7.40 -0.49
N GLY A 56 -4.95 -7.51 -0.71
CA GLY A 56 -5.78 -8.65 -0.29
C GLY A 56 -5.32 -10.00 -0.84
N ALA A 57 -5.89 -11.07 -0.28
CA ALA A 57 -5.60 -12.44 -0.70
C ALA A 57 -6.03 -12.69 -2.16
N PRO A 58 -5.45 -13.70 -2.84
CA PRO A 58 -5.89 -14.05 -4.19
C PRO A 58 -7.40 -14.32 -4.25
N GLY A 59 -8.07 -13.79 -5.26
CA GLY A 59 -9.50 -13.87 -5.49
C GLY A 59 -10.32 -12.71 -4.92
N THR A 60 -9.69 -11.72 -4.26
CA THR A 60 -10.40 -10.53 -3.75
C THR A 60 -10.54 -9.41 -4.77
N GLY A 61 -9.89 -9.52 -5.93
CA GLY A 61 -9.80 -8.47 -6.96
C GLY A 61 -8.65 -7.49 -6.73
N GLY A 62 -7.73 -7.79 -5.80
CA GLY A 62 -6.56 -6.97 -5.49
C GLY A 62 -5.44 -7.11 -6.52
N LEU A 63 -4.33 -6.38 -6.33
CA LEU A 63 -3.18 -6.38 -7.25
C LEU A 63 -2.62 -7.78 -7.51
N ARG A 64 -2.67 -8.66 -6.51
CA ARG A 64 -2.16 -10.03 -6.59
C ARG A 64 -2.88 -10.88 -7.65
N ASP A 65 -4.14 -10.56 -7.97
CA ASP A 65 -4.92 -11.28 -8.98
C ASP A 65 -4.51 -10.94 -10.42
N TYR A 66 -3.88 -9.79 -10.61
CA TYR A 66 -3.45 -9.31 -11.93
C TYR A 66 -1.96 -9.61 -12.20
N ILE A 67 -1.24 -10.15 -11.21
CA ILE A 67 0.16 -10.55 -11.38
C ILE A 67 0.17 -12.00 -11.88
N ALA A 68 0.67 -12.20 -13.10
CA ALA A 68 0.90 -13.55 -13.61
C ALA A 68 1.90 -14.29 -12.71
N ALA A 69 1.64 -15.57 -12.41
CA ALA A 69 2.49 -16.37 -11.51
C ALA A 69 3.96 -16.42 -11.95
N THR A 70 4.23 -16.34 -13.27
CA THR A 70 5.58 -16.28 -13.86
C THR A 70 6.34 -14.98 -13.56
N ARG A 71 5.67 -13.97 -12.99
CA ARG A 71 6.20 -12.65 -12.62
C ARG A 71 6.40 -12.50 -11.11
N ILE A 72 6.16 -13.56 -10.34
CA ILE A 72 6.42 -13.60 -8.90
C ILE A 72 7.86 -14.06 -8.69
N VAL A 73 8.66 -13.21 -8.04
CA VAL A 73 9.99 -13.59 -7.54
C VAL A 73 9.80 -14.13 -6.13
N ASP A 74 9.73 -15.46 -6.01
CA ASP A 74 9.63 -16.12 -4.71
C ASP A 74 11.00 -16.15 -4.02
N LEU A 75 11.04 -15.64 -2.79
CA LEU A 75 12.23 -15.64 -1.94
C LEU A 75 12.32 -16.89 -1.05
N GLY A 76 11.28 -17.72 -0.98
CA GLY A 76 11.24 -18.92 -0.15
C GLY A 76 11.44 -18.64 1.35
N GLY A 77 11.06 -17.45 1.82
CA GLY A 77 11.33 -16.99 3.18
C GLY A 77 12.76 -16.48 3.43
N GLY A 78 13.59 -16.40 2.40
CA GLY A 78 14.93 -15.80 2.45
C GLY A 78 14.91 -14.28 2.66
N ALA A 79 16.06 -13.72 3.02
CA ALA A 79 16.22 -12.28 3.19
C ALA A 79 16.15 -11.55 1.84
N LEU A 80 15.68 -10.30 1.87
CA LEU A 80 15.72 -9.41 0.70
C LEU A 80 17.18 -9.09 0.36
N THR A 81 17.59 -9.29 -0.89
CA THR A 81 18.93 -8.97 -1.38
C THR A 81 18.90 -8.18 -2.68
N PHE A 82 19.97 -7.46 -3.03
CA PHE A 82 20.06 -6.73 -4.29
C PHE A 82 19.89 -7.61 -5.54
N PRO A 83 20.42 -8.85 -5.60
CA PRO A 83 20.13 -9.78 -6.69
C PRO A 83 18.63 -10.04 -6.88
N CYS A 84 17.85 -10.18 -5.80
CA CYS A 84 16.40 -10.35 -5.89
C CYS A 84 15.70 -9.13 -6.51
N LEU A 85 16.11 -7.93 -6.12
CA LEU A 85 15.61 -6.69 -6.70
C LEU A 85 15.98 -6.56 -8.19
N ASN A 86 17.19 -6.98 -8.55
CA ASN A 86 17.64 -6.98 -9.94
C ASN A 86 16.85 -7.99 -10.81
N LEU A 87 16.52 -9.16 -10.26
CA LEU A 87 15.64 -10.12 -10.93
C LEU A 87 14.26 -9.52 -11.21
N ALA A 88 13.64 -8.88 -10.20
CA ALA A 88 12.37 -8.19 -10.37
C ALA A 88 12.44 -7.05 -11.41
N TYR A 89 13.50 -6.25 -11.37
CA TYR A 89 13.76 -5.19 -12.35
C TYR A 89 13.82 -5.73 -13.79
N ASN A 90 14.59 -6.81 -14.00
CA ASN A 90 14.75 -7.45 -15.31
C ASN A 90 13.43 -8.06 -15.82
N GLN A 91 12.58 -8.58 -14.93
CA GLN A 91 11.25 -9.08 -15.34
C GLN A 91 10.35 -7.98 -15.89
N VAL A 92 10.45 -6.75 -15.37
CA VAL A 92 9.68 -5.61 -15.87
C VAL A 92 10.26 -5.10 -17.19
N VAL A 93 11.58 -4.90 -17.24
CA VAL A 93 12.27 -4.34 -18.43
C VAL A 93 12.21 -5.29 -19.63
N SER A 94 12.33 -6.60 -19.41
CA SER A 94 12.17 -7.61 -20.48
C SER A 94 10.77 -7.60 -21.12
N ASN A 95 9.78 -6.98 -20.48
CA ASN A 95 8.43 -6.81 -21.00
C ASN A 95 8.18 -5.40 -21.57
N ASN A 96 9.24 -4.67 -21.96
CA ASN A 96 9.19 -3.26 -22.36
C ASN A 96 8.58 -2.34 -21.29
N GLY A 97 8.57 -2.77 -20.02
CA GLY A 97 8.12 -1.97 -18.90
C GLY A 97 9.22 -1.03 -18.39
N ARG A 98 8.81 0.08 -17.80
CA ARG A 98 9.70 0.98 -17.06
C ARG A 98 9.30 0.98 -15.58
N PRO A 99 10.10 0.39 -14.69
CA PRO A 99 9.84 0.48 -13.25
C PRO A 99 9.89 1.93 -12.80
N THR A 100 8.82 2.43 -12.17
CA THR A 100 8.72 3.81 -11.67
C THR A 100 8.59 3.89 -10.16
N VAL A 101 7.98 2.88 -9.52
CA VAL A 101 7.66 2.88 -8.10
C VAL A 101 7.87 1.48 -7.52
N ILE A 102 8.36 1.42 -6.28
CA ILE A 102 8.36 0.22 -5.44
C ILE A 102 7.37 0.46 -4.30
N MET A 103 6.41 -0.46 -4.14
CA MET A 103 5.43 -0.44 -3.06
C MET A 103 5.82 -1.50 -2.02
N SER A 104 5.83 -1.13 -0.74
CA SER A 104 6.18 -2.02 0.37
C SER A 104 5.56 -1.53 1.67
N SER A 105 5.48 -2.39 2.70
CA SER A 105 5.11 -1.92 4.04
C SER A 105 6.29 -1.23 4.72
N SER A 106 6.03 -0.54 5.82
CA SER A 106 7.09 0.08 6.62
C SER A 106 8.11 -0.93 7.16
N ARG A 107 7.75 -2.21 7.30
CA ARG A 107 8.68 -3.26 7.75
C ARG A 107 9.71 -3.59 6.67
N GLU A 108 9.28 -3.87 5.44
CA GLU A 108 10.19 -4.22 4.35
C GLU A 108 11.04 -3.03 3.92
N LEU A 109 10.52 -1.81 4.01
CA LEU A 109 11.31 -0.60 3.82
C LEU A 109 12.52 -0.56 4.77
N ARG A 110 12.34 -0.86 6.06
CA ARG A 110 13.47 -0.90 7.01
C ARG A 110 14.49 -1.99 6.65
N THR A 111 14.02 -3.15 6.19
CA THR A 111 14.90 -4.22 5.71
C THR A 111 15.71 -3.76 4.50
N TYR A 112 15.09 -3.04 3.58
CA TYR A 112 15.77 -2.46 2.43
C TYR A 112 16.77 -1.35 2.82
N GLU A 113 16.40 -0.46 3.75
CA GLU A 113 17.32 0.55 4.28
C GLU A 113 18.55 -0.08 4.96
N GLN A 114 18.34 -1.18 5.70
CA GLN A 114 19.43 -1.93 6.29
C GLN A 114 20.32 -2.57 5.22
N LEU A 115 19.74 -3.20 4.20
CA LEU A 115 20.47 -3.75 3.06
C LEU A 115 21.34 -2.69 2.36
N CYS A 116 20.82 -1.47 2.18
CA CYS A 116 21.60 -0.35 1.64
C CYS A 116 22.80 -0.03 2.53
N ARG A 117 22.58 0.14 3.85
CA ARG A 117 23.64 0.44 4.81
C ARG A 117 24.72 -0.65 4.85
N ASP A 118 24.31 -1.91 4.86
CA ASP A 118 25.22 -3.07 4.91
C ASP A 118 26.14 -3.14 3.68
N ASN A 119 25.71 -2.57 2.55
CA ASN A 119 26.49 -2.51 1.31
C ASN A 119 27.13 -1.14 1.05
N GLY A 120 27.12 -0.23 2.04
CA GLY A 120 27.77 1.07 1.94
C GLY A 120 27.01 2.12 1.12
N PHE A 121 25.72 1.91 0.83
CA PHE A 121 24.87 2.87 0.14
C PHE A 121 24.05 3.70 1.13
N ALA A 122 23.84 4.97 0.81
CA ALA A 122 22.86 5.78 1.50
C ALA A 122 21.45 5.26 1.16
N PRO A 123 20.59 4.96 2.15
CA PRO A 123 19.22 4.56 1.88
C PRO A 123 18.46 5.70 1.18
N PRO A 124 17.56 5.41 0.24
CA PRO A 124 16.79 6.45 -0.43
C PRO A 124 15.88 7.17 0.57
N SER A 125 15.74 8.48 0.40
CA SER A 125 14.77 9.25 1.15
C SER A 125 13.36 8.89 0.68
N VAL A 126 12.50 8.47 1.61
CA VAL A 126 11.07 8.39 1.34
C VAL A 126 10.56 9.82 1.23
N THR A 127 10.34 10.28 0.00
CA THR A 127 9.70 11.56 -0.26
C THR A 127 8.20 11.40 -0.06
N GLY A 128 7.74 11.54 1.18
CA GLY A 128 6.33 11.52 1.53
C GLY A 128 6.16 11.39 3.03
N ARG A 129 5.19 12.11 3.60
CA ARG A 129 4.76 11.80 4.98
C ARG A 129 4.14 10.40 4.96
N PRO A 130 4.60 9.46 5.80
CA PRO A 130 3.90 8.19 5.96
C PRO A 130 2.45 8.50 6.34
N TRP A 131 1.49 7.86 5.67
CA TRP A 131 0.09 8.10 5.99
C TRP A 131 -0.16 7.64 7.43
N PRO A 132 -0.72 8.49 8.30
CA PRO A 132 -0.99 8.10 9.67
C PRO A 132 -1.92 6.89 9.64
N SER A 133 -1.52 5.83 10.35
CA SER A 133 -2.43 4.71 10.61
C SER A 133 -3.61 5.24 11.41
N PRO A 134 -4.87 4.90 11.08
CA PRO A 134 -6.02 5.23 11.90
C PRO A 134 -5.88 4.75 13.36
N ALA A 135 -5.11 3.69 13.60
CA ALA A 135 -4.83 3.16 14.94
C ALA A 135 -3.75 3.95 15.72
N ARG A 136 -3.22 5.05 15.16
CA ARG A 136 -2.17 5.89 15.78
C ARG A 136 -2.57 7.38 15.88
N LEU A 137 -3.82 7.71 15.59
CA LEU A 137 -4.44 8.99 15.94
C LEU A 137 -5.17 8.82 17.29
#